data_AF-A0A7C3BMU9-F1
#
_entry.id   AF-A0A7C3BMU9-F1
#
_cell.length_a   1.000
_cell.length_b   1.000
_cell.length_c   1.000
_cell.angle_alpha   90.00
_cell.angle_beta   90.00
_cell.angle_gamma   90.00
#
_symmetry.space_group_name_H-M   'P 1'
#
loop_
_entity.id
_entity.type
_entity.pdbx_description
1 polymer ?
#
loop_
_entity_poly.entity_id
_entity_poly.type
_entity_poly.pdbx_seq_one_letter_code
_entity_poly.pdbx_strand_id
1 'polypeptide(L)' 'FFAEALNPGTYQVSYLLRAALPGTYRVLPATASEMYFPEVWGRTAGDTFQVSE' A
#
# COMPACT_ATOMS: atom_id res chain seq x y z
N PHE A 1 4.77 0.37 7.17
CA PHE A 1 4.58 -0.68 8.18
C PHE A 1 5.78 -1.60 8.15
N PHE A 2 6.16 -2.18 9.29
CA PHE A 2 7.23 -3.16 9.41
C PHE A 2 6.73 -4.30 10.29
N ALA A 3 7.09 -5.53 9.95
CA ALA A 3 6.85 -6.73 10.74
C ALA A 3 8.16 -7.50 10.81
N GLU A 4 8.55 -7.91 12.03
CA GLU A 4 9.82 -8.61 12.26
C GLU A 4 9.84 -10.00 11.61
N ALA A 5 8.72 -10.72 11.70
CA ALA A 5 8.53 -12.02 11.07
C ALA A 5 7.04 -12.23 10.77
N LEU A 6 6.76 -12.85 9.61
CA LEU A 6 5.43 -13.27 9.22
C LEU A 6 5.50 -14.74 8.80
N ASN A 7 4.58 -15.55 9.31
CA ASN A 7 4.42 -16.93 8.86
C ASN A 7 3.73 -16.94 7.48
N PRO A 8 3.77 -18.06 6.76
CA PRO A 8 3.00 -18.19 5.52
C PRO A 8 1.51 -17.90 5.77
N GLY A 9 0.93 -16.97 5.01
CA GLY A 9 -0.45 -16.56 5.18
C GLY A 9 -0.80 -15.28 4.42
N THR A 10 -2.07 -14.87 4.53
CA THR A 10 -2.57 -13.61 3.97
C THR A 10 -2.81 -12.62 5.11
N TYR A 11 -2.25 -11.43 4.97
CA TYR A 11 -2.34 -10.37 5.99
C TYR A 11 -3.06 -9.16 5.41
N GLN A 12 -3.93 -8.55 6.21
CA GLN A 12 -4.65 -7.34 5.84
C GLN A 12 -4.13 -6.15 6.66
N VAL A 13 -3.79 -5.08 5.95
CA VAL A 13 -3.38 -3.80 6.55
C VAL A 13 -4.48 -2.78 6.29
N SER A 14 -5.06 -2.26 7.36
CA SER A 14 -6.06 -1.18 7.32
C SER A 14 -5.43 0.11 7.81
N TYR A 15 -5.66 1.21 7.10
CA TYR A 15 -5.15 2.53 7.44
C TYR A 15 -6.20 3.60 7.14
N LEU A 16 -6.15 4.70 7.88
CA LEU A 16 -7.01 5.86 7.68
C LEU A 16 -6.21 6.98 7.03
N LEU A 17 -6.80 7.66 6.06
CA LEU A 17 -6.26 8.87 5.46
C LEU A 17 -7.27 10.00 5.55
N ARG A 18 -6.77 11.24 5.58
CA ARG A 18 -7.57 12.44 5.43
C ARG A 18 -7.37 13.03 4.04
N ALA A 19 -8.43 13.07 3.24
CA ALA A 19 -8.46 13.83 2.00
C ALA A 19 -8.63 15.33 2.33
N ALA A 20 -7.67 16.17 1.93
CA ALA A 20 -7.63 17.58 2.32
C ALA A 20 -8.02 18.55 1.19
N LEU A 21 -7.76 18.17 -0.06
CA LEU A 21 -7.98 19.03 -1.22
C LEU A 21 -8.79 18.25 -2.27
N PRO A 22 -9.85 18.86 -2.84
CA PRO A 22 -10.57 18.28 -3.97
C PRO A 22 -9.67 18.12 -5.18
N GLY A 23 -9.83 17.02 -5.91
CA GLY A 23 -9.01 16.72 -7.08
C GLY A 23 -8.98 15.24 -7.45
N THR A 24 -8.39 14.95 -8.62
CA THR A 24 -8.12 13.58 -9.07
C THR A 24 -6.65 13.26 -8.91
N TYR A 25 -6.33 12.21 -8.16
CA TYR A 25 -4.98 11.82 -7.79
C TYR A 25 -4.66 10.42 -8.32
N ARG A 26 -3.42 10.21 -8.75
CA ARG A 26 -2.91 8.88 -9.06
C ARG A 26 -2.40 8.25 -7.78
N VAL A 27 -2.98 7.13 -7.40
CA VAL A 27 -2.55 6.35 -6.23
C VAL A 27 -1.34 5.52 -6.64
N LEU A 28 -0.24 5.73 -5.92
CA LEU A 28 0.93 4.88 -6.07
C LEU A 28 0.60 3.46 -5.60
N PRO A 29 1.00 2.42 -6.35
CA PRO A 29 0.87 1.05 -5.90
C PRO A 29 1.52 0.86 -4.53
N ALA A 30 0.81 0.20 -3.62
CA ALA A 30 1.43 -0.33 -2.41
C ALA A 30 2.46 -1.41 -2.78
N THR A 31 3.63 -1.34 -2.17
CA THR A 31 4.75 -2.27 -2.36
C THR A 31 5.05 -3.01 -1.07
N ALA A 32 5.37 -4.29 -1.16
CA ALA A 32 5.87 -5.09 -0.05
C ALA A 32 7.08 -5.90 -0.52
N SER A 33 8.10 -5.99 0.33
CA SER A 33 9.33 -6.74 0.06
C SER A 33 9.93 -7.25 1.37
N GLU A 34 10.64 -8.36 1.30
CA GLU A 34 11.44 -8.81 2.43
C GLU A 34 12.72 -7.96 2.54
N MET A 35 13.08 -7.56 3.76
CA MET A 35 14.24 -6.69 4.00
C MET A 35 15.56 -7.38 3.66
N TYR A 36 15.64 -8.70 3.87
CA TYR A 36 16.86 -9.49 3.68
C TYR A 36 16.86 -10.36 2.42
N PHE A 37 15.71 -10.46 1.72
CA PHE A 37 15.54 -11.20 0.46
C PHE A 37 14.79 -10.31 -0.56
N PRO A 38 15.43 -9.25 -1.08
CA PRO A 38 14.77 -8.23 -1.89
C PRO A 38 14.20 -8.74 -3.22
N GLU A 39 14.63 -9.92 -3.68
CA GLU A 39 14.03 -10.65 -4.80
C GLU A 39 12.59 -11.10 -4.52
N VAL A 40 12.22 -11.26 -3.24
CA VAL A 40 10.87 -11.55 -2.78
C VAL A 40 10.12 -10.24 -2.55
N TRP A 41 9.42 -9.80 -3.59
CA TRP A 41 8.64 -8.58 -3.54
C TRP A 41 7.38 -8.66 -4.40
N GLY A 42 6.43 -7.78 -4.09
CA GLY A 42 5.20 -7.63 -4.84
C GLY A 42 4.65 -6.22 -4.73
N ARG A 43 3.72 -5.90 -5.63
CA ARG A 43 2.99 -4.63 -5.59
C ARG A 43 1.54 -4.84 -5.98
N THR A 44 0.70 -3.92 -5.52
CA THR A 44 -0.70 -3.82 -5.96
C THR A 44 -0.79 -3.20 -7.35
N ALA A 45 -2.00 -3.15 -7.92
CA ALA A 45 -2.27 -2.34 -9.10
C ALA A 45 -2.20 -0.85 -8.75
N GLY A 46 -1.90 -0.01 -9.74
CA GLY A 46 -2.09 1.43 -9.60
C GLY A 46 -3.57 1.78 -9.67
N ASP A 47 -3.95 2.91 -9.07
CA ASP A 47 -5.35 3.34 -9.04
C ASP A 47 -5.48 4.86 -9.23
N THR A 48 -6.69 5.33 -9.48
CA THR A 48 -7.04 6.75 -9.52
C THR A 48 -8.05 7.05 -8.44
N PHE A 49 -7.74 8.01 -7.57
CA PHE A 49 -8.59 8.40 -6.46
C PHE A 49 -9.13 9.81 -6.66
N GLN A 50 -10.44 9.97 -6.60
CA GLN A 50 -11.11 11.25 -6.71
C GLN A 50 -11.55 11.74 -5.33
N VAL A 51 -11.13 12.94 -4.97
CA VAL A 51 -11.63 13.69 -3.80
C VAL A 51 -12.67 14.68 -4.30
N SER A 52 -13.92 14.48 -3.91
CA SER A 52 -14.99 15.45 -4.10
C SER A 52 -15.07 16.45 -2.95
N GLU A 53 -15.74 17.58 -3.18
CA GLU A 53 -16.18 18.50 -2.13
C GLU A 53 -17.28 17.89 -1.24
#